data_AF-A0A7C8B6U8-F1
#
_entry.id   AF-A0A7C8B6U8-F1
#
_cell.length_a   1.000
_cell.length_b   1.000
_cell.length_c   1.000
_cell.angle_alpha   90.00
_cell.angle_beta   90.00
_cell.angle_gamma   90.00
#
_symmetry.space_group_name_H-M   'P 1'
#
loop_
_entity.id
_entity.type
_entity.pdbx_description
1 polymer ?
#
loop_
_entity_poly.entity_id
_entity_poly.type
_entity_poly.pdbx_seq_one_letter_code
_entity_poly.pdbx_strand_id
1 'polypeptide(L)' 'MIYDFLKHLFPRVVLHRNLQIRYTFCLGGLAFTAFLLMLASGMMLLVYYQPTPEQAFSSILFLESSVWGGK' A
#
# COMPACT_ATOMS: atom_id res chain seq x y z
N MET A 1 -12.01 5.03 -24.00
CA MET A 1 -10.74 4.53 -23.43
C MET A 1 -10.85 4.25 -21.92
N ILE A 2 -11.00 5.24 -21.04
CA ILE A 2 -11.10 5.00 -19.57
C ILE A 2 -12.37 4.20 -19.21
N TYR A 3 -13.51 4.55 -19.81
CA TYR A 3 -14.78 3.83 -19.58
C TYR A 3 -14.76 2.38 -20.05
N ASP A 4 -14.02 2.06 -21.12
CA ASP A 4 -13.85 0.69 -21.62
C ASP A 4 -13.01 -0.13 -20.67
N PHE A 5 -11.94 0.44 -20.13
CA PHE A 5 -11.10 -0.18 -19.11
C PHE A 5 -11.88 -0.49 -17.82
N LEU A 6 -12.67 0.47 -17.29
CA LEU A 6 -13.46 0.24 -16.08
C LEU A 6 -14.47 -0.91 -16.22
N LYS A 7 -15.06 -1.09 -17.40
CA LYS A 7 -15.99 -2.21 -17.67
C LYS A 7 -15.30 -3.58 -17.66
N HIS A 8 -14.01 -3.63 -17.97
CA HIS A 8 -13.22 -4.88 -17.94
C HIS A 8 -12.61 -5.15 -16.56
N LEU A 9 -12.33 -4.11 -15.78
CA LEU A 9 -11.76 -4.23 -14.45
C LEU A 9 -12.74 -4.90 -13.46
N PHE A 10 -14.03 -4.59 -13.58
CA PHE A 10 -15.08 -5.17 -12.74
C PHE A 10 -16.03 -6.02 -13.60
N PRO A 11 -15.87 -7.35 -13.62
CA PRO A 11 -16.79 -8.21 -14.35
C PRO A 11 -18.21 -8.02 -13.81
N ARG A 12 -19.15 -7.69 -14.70
CA ARG A 12 -20.54 -7.37 -14.36
C ARG A 12 -21.31 -8.57 -13.82
N VAL A 13 -20.84 -9.79 -14.08
CA VAL A 13 -21.47 -11.05 -13.69
C VAL A 13 -20.39 -11.99 -13.19
N VAL A 14 -20.53 -12.51 -11.98
CA VAL A 14 -19.60 -13.47 -11.36
C VAL A 14 -20.39 -14.72 -10.97
N LEU A 15 -19.82 -15.90 -11.27
CA LEU A 15 -20.46 -17.18 -10.94
C LEU A 15 -20.46 -17.39 -9.42
N HIS A 16 -21.58 -17.84 -8.84
CA HIS A 16 -21.72 -18.09 -7.39
C HIS A 16 -20.64 -19.04 -6.84
N ARG A 17 -20.15 -19.99 -7.63
CA ARG A 17 -19.05 -20.91 -7.26
C ARG A 17 -17.71 -20.19 -7.04
N ASN A 18 -17.48 -19.08 -7.74
CA ASN A 18 -16.26 -18.27 -7.61
C ASN A 18 -16.33 -17.28 -6.44
N LEU A 19 -17.53 -17.00 -5.93
CA LEU A 19 -17.80 -16.17 -4.75
C LEU A 19 -17.78 -16.95 -3.43
N GLN A 20 -17.45 -18.25 -3.46
CA GLN A 20 -17.27 -19.00 -2.22
C GLN A 20 -16.06 -18.46 -1.46
N ILE A 21 -16.30 -17.94 -0.26
CA ILE A 21 -15.27 -17.38 0.62
C ILE A 21 -14.36 -18.52 1.07
N ARG A 22 -13.30 -18.76 0.30
CA ARG A 22 -12.19 -19.66 0.64
C ARG A 22 -10.99 -18.82 1.06
N TYR A 23 -10.02 -19.43 1.74
CA TYR A 23 -8.79 -18.75 2.18
C TYR A 23 -8.08 -17.96 1.07
N THR A 24 -8.16 -18.42 -0.18
CA THR A 24 -7.54 -17.75 -1.34
C THR A 24 -8.34 -16.57 -1.89
N PHE A 25 -9.63 -16.45 -1.57
CA PHE A 25 -10.50 -15.38 -2.08
C PHE A 25 -10.13 -14.01 -1.50
N CYS A 26 -9.66 -13.96 -0.26
CA CYS A 26 -9.26 -12.71 0.41
C CYS A 26 -7.81 -12.27 0.10
N LEU A 27 -6.99 -13.11 -0.56
CA LEU A 27 -5.58 -12.80 -0.80
C LEU A 27 -5.38 -11.53 -1.62
N GLY A 28 -6.23 -11.28 -2.63
CA GLY A 28 -6.17 -10.05 -3.42
C GLY A 28 -6.48 -8.80 -2.60
N GLY A 29 -7.49 -8.89 -1.72
CA GLY A 29 -7.83 -7.81 -0.79
C GLY A 29 -6.71 -7.54 0.21
N LEU A 30 -6.13 -8.60 0.78
CA LEU A 30 -4.97 -8.51 1.67
C LEU A 30 -3.75 -7.87 1.01
N ALA A 31 -3.43 -8.26 -0.22
CA ALA A 31 -2.32 -7.67 -0.96
C ALA A 31 -2.57 -6.18 -1.26
N PHE A 32 -3.80 -5.83 -1.64
CA PHE A 32 -4.19 -4.44 -1.90
C PHE A 32 -4.14 -3.58 -0.62
N THR A 33 -4.63 -4.09 0.52
CA THR A 33 -4.56 -3.35 1.79
C THR A 33 -3.13 -3.21 2.29
N ALA A 34 -2.31 -4.25 2.18
CA ALA A 34 -0.88 -4.17 2.52
C ALA A 34 -0.15 -3.15 1.65
N PHE A 35 -0.43 -3.12 0.35
CA PHE A 35 0.11 -2.10 -0.56
C PHE A 35 -0.31 -0.68 -0.15
N LEU A 36 -1.59 -0.48 0.20
CA LEU A 36 -2.10 0.82 0.61
C LEU A 36 -1.49 1.30 1.93
N LEU A 37 -1.30 0.40 2.89
CA LEU A 37 -0.57 0.67 4.14
C LEU A 37 0.89 1.05 3.88
N MET A 38 1.58 0.31 3.01
CA MET A 38 2.97 0.60 2.64
C MET A 38 3.10 1.94 1.90
N LEU A 39 2.12 2.26 1.06
CA LEU A 39 2.08 3.53 0.33
C LEU A 39 1.86 4.70 1.30
N ALA A 40 0.96 4.56 2.28
CA ALA A 40 0.71 5.56 3.31
C ALA A 40 1.96 5.81 4.19
N SER A 41 2.58 4.74 4.70
CA SER A 41 3.79 4.86 5.52
C SER A 41 5.00 5.35 4.72
N GLY A 42 5.13 4.92 3.46
CA GLY A 42 6.17 5.39 2.54
C GLY A 42 6.05 6.89 2.24
N MET A 43 4.84 7.41 2.04
CA MET A 43 4.62 8.84 1.85
C MET A 43 5.04 9.64 3.09
N MET A 44 4.74 9.15 4.31
CA MET A 44 5.21 9.79 5.53
C MET A 44 6.73 9.82 5.61
N LEU A 45 7.41 8.73 5.23
CA LEU A 45 8.87 8.63 5.27
C LEU A 45 9.54 9.59 4.28
N LEU A 46 8.97 9.79 3.08
CA LEU A 46 9.49 10.72 2.07
C LEU A 46 9.55 12.18 2.52
N VAL A 47 8.69 12.59 3.47
CA VAL A 47 8.71 13.98 4.00
C VAL A 47 9.94 14.26 4.85
N TYR A 48 10.47 13.24 5.55
CA TYR A 48 11.53 13.42 6.54
C TYR A 48 12.86 12.76 6.14
N TYR A 49 12.85 11.81 5.20
CA TYR A 49 14.05 11.12 4.75
C TYR A 49 14.88 12.01 3.82
N GLN A 50 16.19 12.10 4.09
CA GLN A 50 17.14 12.80 3.24
C GLN A 50 17.98 11.80 2.43
N PRO A 51 17.86 11.77 1.09
CA PRO A 51 18.55 10.81 0.25
C PRO A 51 19.99 11.23 -0.05
N THR A 52 20.81 11.45 0.98
CA THR A 52 22.25 11.68 0.85
C THR A 52 23.03 10.68 1.71
N PRO A 53 24.16 10.14 1.23
CA PRO A 53 24.90 9.11 1.96
C PRO A 53 25.39 9.58 3.34
N GLU A 54 25.62 10.88 3.49
CA GLU A 54 26.09 11.50 4.73
C GLU A 54 24.96 11.68 5.77
N GLN A 55 23.74 12.02 5.33
CA GLN A 55 22.61 12.33 6.22
C GLN A 55 21.57 11.19 6.31
N ALA A 56 21.68 10.14 5.51
CA ALA A 56 20.70 9.05 5.48
C ALA A 56 20.50 8.42 6.86
N PHE A 57 21.58 8.12 7.59
CA PHE A 57 21.48 7.53 8.92
C PHE A 57 20.94 8.52 9.97
N SER A 58 21.38 9.78 9.91
CA SER A 58 20.89 10.84 10.82
C SER A 58 19.39 11.09 10.63
N SER A 59 18.89 11.08 9.39
CA SER A 59 17.48 11.29 9.10
C SER A 59 16.58 10.19 9.69
N ILE A 60 17.06 8.94 9.73
CA ILE A 60 16.34 7.81 10.35
C ILE A 60 16.32 7.95 11.88
N LEU A 61 17.45 8.33 12.49
CA LEU A 61 17.52 8.62 13.93
C LEU A 61 16.57 9.75 14.35
N PHE A 62 16.47 10.79 13.51
CA PHE A 62 15.53 11.89 13.72
C PHE A 62 14.08 11.41 13.63
N LEU A 63 13.76 10.61 12.61
CA LEU A 63 12.45 9.96 12.44
C LEU A 63 12.05 9.15 13.68
N GLU A 64 12.95 8.33 14.23
CA GLU A 64 12.64 7.44 15.35
C GLU A 64 12.48 8.17 16.70
N SER A 65 13.20 9.29 16.88
CA SER A 65 13.28 10.01 18.16
C SER A 65 12.32 11.20 18.26
N SER A 66 12.07 11.87 17.15
CA SER A 66 11.43 13.19 17.13
C SER A 66 10.09 13.20 16.38
N VAL A 67 9.78 12.16 15.59
CA VAL A 67 8.53 12.07 14.82
C VAL A 67 7.55 11.14 15.51
N TRP A 68 6.34 11.66 15.76
CA TRP A 68 5.25 10.89 16.34
C TRP A 68 4.81 9.77 15.37
N GLY A 69 4.85 8.52 15.83
CA GLY A 69 4.62 7.33 14.99
C GLY A 69 5.84 6.82 14.22
N GLY A 70 7.05 7.32 14.54
CA GLY A 70 8.30 6.83 13.96
C GLY A 70 8.84 5.52 14.55
N LYS A 71 8.20 5.01 15.63
CA LYS A 71 8.47 3.69 16.24
C LYS A 71 7.40 2.68 15.88
#